data_AF-A0A0C9TYY5-F1
#
_entry.id   AF-A0A0C9TYY5-F1
#
_cell.length_a   1.000
_cell.length_b   1.000
_cell.length_c   1.000
_cell.angle_alpha   90.00
_cell.angle_beta   90.00
_cell.angle_gamma   90.00
#
_symmetry.space_group_name_H-M   'P 1'
#
loop_
_entity.id
_entity.type
_entity.pdbx_description
1 polymer ?
#
loop_
_entity_poly.entity_id
_entity_poly.type
_entity_poly.pdbx_seq_one_letter_code
_entity_poly.pdbx_strand_id
1 'polypeptide(L)'
;MRLAALATQREREVHSLTEENKSQREELMEVLSKSADAMEKCKARLLKLQKENHALKARIAHFPKQLARAIGKVSNVGIRNSISLKRGGVVTDEMRALIREMMVKGVAPGQVYPIMQMVTDVCGVNLEGSISAWTATRIMIEALPGDDLCFVEAIKDAAGIVQTLLELHLVVMGPQFEVSQMNLEL
;
A
#
# COMPACT_ATOMS: atom_id res chain seq x y z
N MET A 1 -82.31 -39.11 -20.26
CA MET A 1 -81.45 -37.97 -20.64
C MET A 1 -80.67 -37.37 -19.47
N ARG A 2 -81.32 -36.98 -18.35
CA ARG A 2 -80.65 -36.32 -17.20
C ARG A 2 -79.49 -37.11 -16.56
N LEU A 3 -79.60 -38.44 -16.47
CA LEU A 3 -78.56 -39.30 -15.89
C LEU A 3 -77.27 -39.34 -16.73
N ALA A 4 -77.38 -39.35 -18.06
CA ALA A 4 -76.22 -39.33 -18.96
C ALA A 4 -75.48 -37.98 -18.91
N ALA A 5 -76.22 -36.88 -18.76
CA ALA A 5 -75.63 -35.54 -18.58
C ALA A 5 -74.83 -35.43 -17.27
N LEU A 6 -75.32 -36.02 -16.18
CA LEU A 6 -74.59 -36.05 -14.90
C LEU A 6 -73.33 -36.92 -14.96
N ALA A 7 -73.39 -38.08 -15.63
CA ALA A 7 -72.23 -38.96 -15.79
C ALA A 7 -71.09 -38.25 -16.56
N THR A 8 -71.43 -37.63 -17.69
CA THR A 8 -70.46 -36.89 -18.51
C THR A 8 -69.89 -35.66 -17.80
N GLN A 9 -70.67 -34.95 -16.99
CA GLN A 9 -70.15 -33.87 -16.17
C GLN A 9 -69.14 -34.39 -15.13
N ARG A 10 -69.48 -35.49 -14.44
CA ARG A 10 -68.60 -36.10 -13.44
C ARG A 10 -67.28 -36.58 -14.05
N GLU A 11 -67.32 -37.16 -15.26
CA GLU A 11 -66.11 -37.58 -15.98
C GLU A 11 -65.19 -36.41 -16.31
N ARG A 12 -65.75 -35.26 -16.72
CA ARG A 12 -64.96 -34.04 -16.97
C ARG A 12 -64.34 -33.49 -15.70
N GLU A 13 -65.09 -33.46 -14.61
CA GLU A 13 -64.59 -33.01 -13.30
C GLU A 13 -63.44 -33.90 -12.82
N VAL A 14 -63.60 -35.23 -12.91
CA VAL A 14 -62.53 -36.18 -12.57
C VAL A 14 -61.31 -35.95 -13.45
N HIS A 15 -61.49 -35.81 -14.77
CA HIS A 15 -60.36 -35.60 -15.67
C HIS A 15 -59.62 -34.28 -15.40
N SER A 16 -60.37 -33.19 -15.16
CA SER A 16 -59.80 -31.89 -14.77
C SER A 16 -58.98 -32.00 -13.48
N LEU A 17 -59.53 -32.66 -12.46
CA LEU A 17 -58.83 -32.87 -11.19
C LEU A 17 -57.59 -33.76 -11.36
N THR A 18 -57.62 -34.76 -12.24
CA THR A 18 -56.44 -35.61 -12.49
C THR A 18 -55.31 -34.84 -13.16
N GLU A 19 -55.60 -33.96 -14.11
CA GLU A 19 -54.58 -33.14 -14.77
C GLU A 19 -54.02 -32.07 -13.83
N GLU A 20 -54.86 -31.43 -13.00
CA GLU A 20 -54.41 -30.49 -11.98
C GLU A 20 -53.48 -31.17 -10.96
N ASN A 21 -53.86 -32.34 -10.45
CA ASN A 21 -53.03 -33.11 -9.53
C ASN A 21 -51.70 -33.53 -10.17
N LYS A 22 -51.70 -33.85 -11.47
CA LYS A 22 -50.48 -34.19 -12.20
C LYS A 22 -49.56 -32.99 -12.31
N SER A 23 -50.09 -31.84 -12.71
CA SER A 23 -49.33 -30.58 -12.82
C SER A 23 -48.72 -30.17 -11.48
N GLN A 24 -49.50 -30.23 -10.38
CA GLN A 24 -49.00 -29.94 -9.03
C GLN A 24 -47.89 -30.91 -8.60
N ARG A 25 -47.99 -32.20 -8.94
CA ARG A 25 -46.94 -33.19 -8.65
C ARG A 25 -45.64 -32.90 -9.39
N GLU A 26 -45.73 -32.49 -10.65
CA GLU A 26 -44.56 -32.12 -11.45
C GLU A 26 -43.87 -30.88 -10.86
N GLU A 27 -44.63 -29.85 -10.51
CA GLU A 27 -44.10 -28.64 -9.86
C GLU A 27 -43.44 -28.98 -8.50
N LEU A 28 -44.10 -29.79 -7.67
CA LEU A 28 -43.55 -30.22 -6.38
C LEU A 28 -42.25 -31.02 -6.56
N MET A 29 -42.17 -31.91 -7.55
CA MET A 29 -40.94 -32.66 -7.84
C MET A 29 -39.81 -31.73 -8.28
N GLU A 30 -40.10 -30.72 -9.09
CA GLU A 30 -39.11 -29.74 -9.52
C GLU A 30 -38.59 -28.91 -8.34
N VAL A 31 -39.48 -28.43 -7.47
CA VAL A 31 -39.12 -27.68 -6.27
C VAL A 31 -38.28 -28.53 -5.32
N LEU A 32 -38.65 -29.79 -5.11
CA LEU A 32 -37.89 -30.72 -4.28
C LEU A 32 -36.48 -30.94 -4.81
N SER A 33 -36.35 -31.18 -6.12
CA SER A 33 -35.06 -31.34 -6.80
C SER A 33 -34.17 -30.10 -6.62
N LYS A 34 -34.71 -28.91 -6.91
CA LYS A 34 -33.99 -27.63 -6.72
C LYS A 34 -33.56 -27.41 -5.27
N SER A 35 -34.41 -27.76 -4.30
CA SER A 35 -34.10 -27.62 -2.88
C SER A 35 -33.00 -28.58 -2.43
N ALA A 36 -32.98 -29.82 -2.95
CA ALA A 36 -31.96 -30.82 -2.65
C ALA A 36 -30.59 -30.36 -3.16
N ASP A 37 -30.53 -29.86 -4.39
CA ASP A 37 -29.31 -29.31 -4.98
C ASP A 37 -28.77 -28.11 -4.19
N ALA A 38 -29.66 -27.21 -3.75
CA ALA A 38 -29.29 -26.07 -2.93
C ALA A 38 -28.75 -26.52 -1.56
N MET A 39 -29.35 -27.55 -0.96
CA MET A 39 -28.90 -28.11 0.31
C MET A 39 -27.51 -28.72 0.22
N GLU A 40 -27.23 -29.49 -0.84
CA GLU A 40 -25.91 -30.06 -1.08
C GLU A 40 -24.84 -28.98 -1.32
N LYS A 41 -25.15 -27.94 -2.10
CA LYS A 41 -24.26 -26.78 -2.27
C LYS A 41 -23.97 -26.07 -0.95
N CYS A 42 -24.98 -25.92 -0.09
CA CYS A 42 -24.82 -25.34 1.25
C CYS A 42 -23.93 -26.20 2.16
N LYS A 43 -24.13 -27.53 2.17
CA LYS A 43 -23.28 -28.46 2.96
C LYS A 43 -21.81 -28.38 2.52
N ALA A 44 -21.55 -28.35 1.21
CA ALA A 44 -20.19 -28.24 0.68
C ALA A 44 -19.51 -26.92 1.11
N ARG A 45 -20.25 -25.80 1.07
CA ARG A 45 -19.75 -24.49 1.55
C ARG A 45 -19.47 -24.51 3.05
N LEU A 46 -20.33 -25.12 3.85
CA LEU A 46 -20.18 -25.22 5.30
C LEU A 46 -18.89 -25.98 5.66
N LEU A 47 -18.64 -27.13 5.02
CA LEU A 47 -17.42 -27.90 5.22
C LEU A 47 -16.16 -27.12 4.84
N LYS A 48 -16.20 -26.36 3.74
CA LYS A 48 -15.09 -25.49 3.32
C LYS A 48 -14.80 -24.41 4.39
N LEU A 49 -15.83 -23.70 4.83
CA LEU A 49 -15.70 -22.66 5.86
C LEU A 49 -15.19 -23.23 7.19
N GLN A 50 -15.62 -24.43 7.58
CA GLN A 50 -15.10 -25.09 8.79
C GLN A 50 -13.59 -25.36 8.69
N LYS A 51 -13.10 -25.84 7.55
CA LYS A 51 -11.67 -26.07 7.33
C LYS A 51 -10.86 -24.77 7.40
N GLU A 52 -11.36 -23.72 6.75
CA GLU A 52 -10.72 -22.39 6.76
C GLU A 52 -10.69 -21.80 8.19
N ASN A 53 -11.80 -21.90 8.91
CA ASN A 53 -11.90 -21.42 10.29
C ASN A 53 -10.94 -22.18 11.22
N HIS A 54 -10.84 -23.52 11.06
CA HIS A 54 -9.88 -24.32 11.81
C HIS A 54 -8.43 -23.91 11.52
N ALA A 55 -8.08 -23.70 10.25
CA ALA A 55 -6.74 -23.24 9.87
C ALA A 55 -6.43 -21.85 10.44
N LEU A 56 -7.39 -20.92 10.44
CA LEU A 56 -7.23 -19.60 11.04
C LEU A 56 -7.06 -19.68 12.56
N LYS A 57 -7.87 -20.49 13.25
CA LYS A 57 -7.73 -20.73 14.70
C LYS A 57 -6.34 -21.28 15.04
N ALA A 58 -5.85 -22.24 14.26
CA ALA A 58 -4.50 -22.79 14.44
C ALA A 58 -3.43 -21.70 14.25
N ARG A 59 -3.54 -20.85 13.23
CA ARG A 59 -2.62 -19.72 13.00
C ARG A 59 -2.62 -18.74 14.17
N ILE A 60 -3.80 -18.35 14.66
CA ILE A 60 -3.92 -17.46 15.83
C ILE A 60 -3.30 -18.09 17.07
N ALA A 61 -3.55 -19.38 17.32
CA ALA A 61 -2.96 -20.09 18.46
C ALA A 61 -1.42 -20.18 18.39
N HIS A 62 -0.84 -20.24 17.19
CA HIS A 62 0.61 -20.24 17.00
C HIS A 62 1.27 -18.86 17.05
N PHE A 63 0.51 -17.78 16.84
CA PHE A 63 1.04 -16.42 16.78
C PHE A 63 1.79 -15.99 18.05
N PRO A 64 1.28 -16.23 19.29
CA PRO A 64 2.02 -15.91 20.51
C PRO A 64 3.37 -16.63 20.63
N LYS A 65 3.45 -17.89 20.19
CA LYS A 65 4.69 -18.68 20.18
C LYS A 65 5.70 -18.15 19.17
N GLN A 66 5.23 -17.68 18.01
CA GLN A 66 6.06 -17.02 17.01
C GLN A 66 6.58 -15.66 17.51
N LEU A 67 5.71 -14.87 18.13
CA LEU A 67 6.07 -13.60 18.76
C LEU A 67 7.12 -13.80 19.87
N ALA A 68 6.91 -14.75 20.77
CA ALA A 68 7.86 -15.08 21.83
C ALA A 68 9.22 -15.53 21.27
N ARG A 69 9.24 -16.30 20.17
CA ARG A 69 10.48 -16.68 19.47
C ARG A 69 11.16 -15.51 18.78
N ALA A 70 10.40 -14.58 18.21
CA ALA A 70 10.94 -13.37 17.60
C ALA A 70 11.57 -12.46 18.66
N ILE A 71 10.86 -12.23 19.78
CA ILE A 71 11.38 -11.48 20.93
C ILE A 71 12.65 -12.15 21.46
N GLY A 72 12.65 -13.46 21.72
CA GLY A 72 13.83 -14.17 22.20
C GLY A 72 15.04 -14.11 21.25
N LYS A 73 14.81 -14.06 19.94
CA LYS A 73 15.90 -13.82 18.96
C LYS A 73 16.46 -12.40 19.05
N VAL A 74 15.62 -11.39 19.25
CA VAL A 74 16.04 -9.99 19.40
C VAL A 74 16.76 -9.79 20.74
N SER A 75 16.29 -10.42 21.82
CA SER A 75 16.95 -10.38 23.14
C SER A 75 18.34 -11.02 23.13
N ASN A 76 18.58 -12.07 22.32
CA ASN A 76 19.89 -12.70 22.18
C ASN A 76 20.89 -11.89 21.31
N VAL A 77 20.46 -10.82 20.66
CA VAL A 77 21.35 -9.81 20.03
C VAL A 77 21.70 -8.69 21.02
N GLY A 78 21.22 -8.78 22.26
CA GLY A 78 21.25 -7.76 23.32
C GLY A 78 22.60 -7.49 23.97
N ILE A 79 23.64 -7.18 23.17
CA ILE A 79 24.83 -6.47 23.64
C ILE A 79 24.89 -5.03 23.04
N ARG A 80 23.95 -4.61 22.18
CA ARG A 80 24.00 -3.28 21.51
C ARG A 80 22.66 -2.56 21.28
N ASN A 81 21.71 -2.59 22.22
CA ASN A 81 20.45 -1.85 22.04
C ASN A 81 20.53 -0.39 22.55
N SER A 82 21.71 0.21 22.58
CA SER A 82 21.86 1.65 22.77
C SER A 82 22.45 2.32 21.54
N ILE A 83 21.84 3.43 21.14
CA ILE A 83 22.35 4.31 20.09
C ILE A 83 22.90 5.54 20.79
N SER A 84 24.21 5.74 20.70
CA SER A 84 24.85 6.96 21.18
C SER A 84 24.65 8.10 20.19
N LEU A 85 24.00 9.18 20.61
CA LEU A 85 23.86 10.41 19.81
C LEU A 85 25.20 11.10 19.56
N LYS A 86 26.13 10.91 20.49
CA LYS A 86 27.45 11.54 20.48
C LYS A 86 28.53 10.50 20.68
N ARG A 87 29.64 10.63 19.94
CA ARG A 87 30.88 9.89 20.17
C ARG A 87 31.96 10.89 20.57
N GLY A 88 32.49 10.75 21.79
CA GLY A 88 33.48 11.70 22.32
C GLY A 88 32.96 13.14 22.47
N GLY A 89 31.66 13.30 22.75
CA GLY A 89 31.02 14.62 22.87
C GLY A 89 30.59 15.28 21.55
N VAL A 90 30.98 14.70 20.41
CA VAL A 90 30.62 15.19 19.07
C VAL A 90 29.43 14.41 18.51
N VAL A 91 28.45 15.11 17.94
CA VAL A 91 27.29 14.48 17.26
C VAL A 91 27.79 13.79 16.00
N THR A 92 27.46 12.51 15.82
CA THR A 92 27.93 11.74 14.67
C THR A 92 27.32 12.27 13.37
N ASP A 93 27.99 12.05 12.24
CA ASP A 93 27.56 12.59 10.95
C ASP A 93 26.21 12.01 10.50
N GLU A 94 25.93 10.76 10.84
CA GLU A 94 24.64 10.11 10.57
C GLU A 94 23.51 10.80 11.36
N MET A 95 23.75 11.14 12.63
CA MET A 95 22.79 11.86 13.45
C MET A 95 22.61 13.29 12.96
N ARG A 96 23.69 13.96 12.52
CA ARG A 96 23.60 15.29 11.90
C ARG A 96 22.74 15.25 10.65
N ALA A 97 22.88 14.24 9.79
CA ALA A 97 22.05 14.07 8.60
C ALA A 97 20.57 13.87 8.94
N LEU A 98 20.26 13.00 9.91
CA LEU A 98 18.90 12.78 10.38
C LEU A 98 18.26 14.05 10.95
N ILE A 99 18.99 14.80 11.78
CA ILE A 99 18.52 16.06 12.36
C ILE A 99 18.16 17.07 11.26
N ARG A 100 18.98 17.17 10.21
CA ARG A 100 18.68 18.03 9.05
C ARG A 100 17.42 17.59 8.33
N GLU A 101 17.29 16.31 8.02
CA GLU A 101 16.12 15.78 7.33
C GLU A 101 14.83 16.05 8.13
N MET A 102 14.86 15.87 9.44
CA MET A 102 13.73 16.19 10.33
C MET A 102 13.37 17.68 10.26
N MET A 103 14.37 18.56 10.31
CA MET A 103 14.15 20.02 10.26
C MET A 103 13.64 20.48 8.88
N VAL A 104 14.15 19.91 7.79
CA VAL A 104 13.64 20.15 6.42
C VAL A 104 12.18 19.71 6.30
N LYS A 105 11.79 18.63 6.99
CA LYS A 105 10.40 18.17 7.10
C LYS A 105 9.53 18.97 8.08
N GLY A 106 10.04 20.10 8.59
CA GLY A 106 9.28 21.04 9.42
C GLY A 106 9.32 20.77 10.92
N VAL A 107 10.19 19.87 11.40
CA VAL A 107 10.36 19.66 12.85
C VAL A 107 11.10 20.86 13.45
N ALA A 108 10.48 21.50 14.45
CA ALA A 108 11.12 22.59 15.19
C ALA A 108 12.36 22.10 15.96
N PRO A 109 13.44 22.89 16.09
CA PRO A 109 14.69 22.47 16.73
C PRO A 109 14.53 21.91 18.15
N GLY A 110 13.60 22.46 18.94
CA GLY A 110 13.31 21.98 20.29
C GLY A 110 12.55 20.64 20.35
N GLN A 111 11.96 20.20 19.23
CA GLN A 111 11.19 18.96 19.13
C GLN A 111 11.99 17.79 18.53
N VAL A 112 13.17 18.06 17.99
CA VAL A 112 14.01 17.02 17.36
C VAL A 112 14.33 15.88 18.35
N TYR A 113 14.88 16.21 19.52
CA TYR A 113 15.24 15.20 20.51
C TYR A 113 14.03 14.45 21.10
N PRO A 114 12.94 15.12 21.54
CA PRO A 114 11.72 14.43 21.97
C PRO A 114 11.15 13.43 20.95
N ILE A 115 11.18 13.77 19.66
CA ILE A 115 10.70 12.88 18.61
C ILE A 115 11.66 11.69 18.45
N MET A 116 12.97 11.91 18.44
CA MET A 116 13.95 10.82 18.38
C MET A 116 13.78 9.85 19.56
N GLN A 117 13.66 10.38 20.78
CA GLN A 117 13.39 9.60 22.00
C GLN A 117 12.12 8.75 21.84
N MET A 118 11.02 9.36 21.41
CA MET A 118 9.75 8.65 21.23
C MET A 118 9.86 7.50 20.22
N VAL A 119 10.55 7.72 19.10
CA VAL A 119 10.74 6.69 18.07
C VAL A 119 11.64 5.56 18.59
N THR A 120 12.72 5.89 19.31
CA THR A 120 13.63 4.88 19.86
C THR A 120 12.97 4.05 20.96
N ASP A 121 12.14 4.67 21.79
CA ASP A 121 11.39 4.00 22.85
C ASP A 121 10.41 2.96 22.27
N VAL A 122 9.69 3.31 21.19
CA VAL A 122 8.82 2.37 20.46
C VAL A 122 9.60 1.19 19.87
N CYS A 123 10.85 1.43 19.44
CA CYS A 123 11.74 0.41 18.90
C CYS A 123 12.47 -0.41 19.97
N GLY A 124 12.28 -0.11 21.26
CA GLY A 124 12.99 -0.77 22.36
C GLY A 124 14.50 -0.52 22.35
N VAL A 125 14.91 0.65 21.86
CA VAL A 125 16.31 1.10 21.78
C VAL A 125 16.51 2.27 22.73
N ASN A 126 17.57 2.22 23.54
CA ASN A 126 17.90 3.33 24.43
C ASN A 126 18.73 4.38 23.68
N LEU A 127 18.31 5.64 23.75
CA LEU A 127 19.06 6.75 23.18
C LEU A 127 20.02 7.32 24.24
N GLU A 128 21.33 7.19 24.00
CA GLU A 128 22.34 7.71 24.91
C GLU A 128 22.74 9.15 24.53
N GLY A 129 22.63 10.06 25.50
CA GLY A 129 22.95 11.47 25.36
C GLY A 129 21.73 12.35 25.05
N SER A 130 22.00 13.61 24.73
CA SER A 130 20.96 14.61 24.42
C SER A 130 21.40 15.59 23.35
N ILE A 131 20.41 16.15 22.64
CA ILE A 131 20.58 17.22 21.66
C ILE A 131 19.74 18.40 22.12
N SER A 132 20.37 19.55 22.32
CA SER A 132 19.65 20.79 22.62
C SER A 132 19.13 21.43 21.33
N ALA A 133 18.12 22.30 21.45
CA ALA A 133 17.62 23.09 20.34
C ALA A 133 18.75 23.89 19.66
N TRP A 134 19.66 24.47 20.45
CA TRP A 134 20.82 25.19 19.95
C TRP A 134 21.75 24.32 19.09
N THR A 135 22.03 23.09 19.52
CA THR A 135 22.84 22.15 18.74
C THR A 135 22.14 21.76 17.43
N ALA A 136 20.83 21.50 17.45
CA ALA A 136 20.07 21.21 16.23
C ALA A 136 20.10 22.39 15.24
N THR A 137 19.91 23.62 15.73
CA THR A 137 20.03 24.83 14.91
C THR A 137 21.42 25.00 14.32
N ARG A 138 22.49 24.79 15.10
CA ARG A 138 23.87 24.83 14.61
C ARG A 138 24.11 23.84 13.47
N ILE A 139 23.64 22.60 13.61
CA ILE A 139 23.77 21.55 12.59
C ILE A 139 23.09 21.96 11.28
N MET A 140 21.93 22.61 11.36
CA MET A 140 21.25 23.12 10.17
C MET A 140 22.06 24.24 9.49
N ILE A 141 22.52 25.22 10.28
CA ILE A 141 23.32 26.36 9.78
C ILE A 141 24.63 25.89 9.15
N GLU A 142 25.27 24.87 9.73
CA GLU A 142 26.52 24.30 9.22
C GLU A 142 26.37 23.60 7.87
N ALA A 143 25.15 23.18 7.51
CA ALA A 143 24.89 22.50 6.23
C ALA A 143 24.48 23.44 5.10
N LEU A 144 23.98 24.64 5.40
CA LEU A 144 23.63 25.65 4.39
C LEU A 144 24.76 25.95 3.38
N PRO A 145 26.04 26.07 3.78
CA PRO A 145 27.13 26.31 2.82
C PRO A 145 27.37 25.15 1.84
N GLY A 146 27.02 23.92 2.20
CA GLY A 146 27.19 22.74 1.35
C GLY A 146 26.09 22.59 0.30
N ASP A 147 24.85 22.95 0.67
CA ASP A 147 23.71 22.89 -0.25
C ASP A 147 23.80 23.97 -1.35
N ASP A 148 24.31 25.17 -1.02
CA ASP A 148 24.61 26.21 -2.02
C ASP A 148 25.68 25.74 -3.03
N LEU A 149 26.66 24.95 -2.58
CA LEU A 149 27.70 24.39 -3.45
C LEU A 149 27.12 23.32 -4.40
N CYS A 150 26.29 22.41 -3.88
CA CYS A 150 25.61 21.41 -4.71
C CYS A 150 24.63 22.03 -5.71
N PHE A 151 23.98 23.14 -5.37
CA PHE A 151 23.14 23.89 -6.33
C PHE A 151 23.98 24.51 -7.45
N VAL A 152 25.14 25.09 -7.14
CA VAL A 152 26.05 25.64 -8.15
C VAL A 152 26.66 24.55 -9.04
N GLU A 153 27.01 23.39 -8.48
CA GLU A 153 27.47 22.23 -9.26
C GLU A 153 26.37 21.68 -10.16
N ALA A 154 25.14 21.53 -9.66
CA ALA A 154 24.00 21.10 -10.46
C ALA A 154 23.65 22.08 -11.59
N ILE A 155 23.79 23.39 -11.36
CA ILE A 155 23.63 24.42 -12.41
C ILE A 155 24.75 24.33 -13.44
N LYS A 156 26.00 24.12 -13.02
CA LYS A 156 27.13 23.95 -13.94
C LYS A 156 26.96 22.71 -14.83
N ASP A 157 26.50 21.60 -14.27
CA ASP A 157 26.23 20.38 -15.01
C ASP A 157 25.06 20.56 -15.99
N ALA A 158 23.99 21.26 -15.57
CA ALA A 158 22.88 21.60 -16.46
C ALA A 158 23.30 22.55 -17.59
N ALA A 159 24.16 23.52 -17.33
CA ALA A 159 24.67 24.44 -18.35
C ALA A 159 25.53 23.71 -19.41
N GLY A 160 26.33 22.73 -19.00
CA GLY A 160 27.09 21.87 -19.93
C GLY A 160 26.21 21.03 -20.85
N ILE A 161 25.06 20.56 -20.36
CA ILE A 161 24.07 19.82 -21.15
C ILE A 161 23.38 20.72 -22.20
N VAL A 162 23.10 21.98 -21.87
CA VAL A 162 22.47 22.93 -22.82
C VAL A 162 23.45 23.32 -23.94
N GLN A 163 24.74 23.48 -23.62
CA GLN A 163 25.76 23.84 -24.60
C GLN A 163 26.03 22.72 -25.62
N THR A 164 26.05 21.46 -25.19
CA THR A 164 26.21 20.30 -26.09
C THR A 164 25.00 20.08 -27.00
N LEU A 165 23.79 20.41 -26.54
CA LEU A 165 22.57 20.35 -27.37
C LEU A 165 22.52 21.44 -28.46
N LEU A 166 23.04 22.64 -28.19
CA LEU A 166 23.13 23.73 -29.18
C LEU A 166 24.16 23.41 -30.27
N GLU A 167 25.31 22.82 -29.92
CA GLU A 167 26.31 22.40 -30.89
C GLU A 167 25.81 21.26 -31.80
N LEU A 168 25.05 20.30 -31.25
CA LEU A 168 24.39 19.25 -32.05
C LEU A 168 23.32 19.81 -33.00
N HIS A 169 22.58 20.85 -32.59
CA HIS A 169 21.56 21.46 -33.46
C HIS A 169 22.18 22.28 -34.61
N LEU A 170 23.31 22.95 -34.37
CA LEU A 170 24.06 23.69 -35.39
C LEU A 170 24.78 22.78 -36.39
N VAL A 171 25.17 21.56 -35.99
CA VAL A 171 25.80 20.58 -36.90
C VAL A 171 24.77 19.84 -37.76
N VAL A 172 23.54 19.66 -37.29
CA VAL A 172 22.47 18.96 -38.04
C VAL A 172 21.73 19.89 -39.03
N MET A 173 21.69 21.20 -38.78
CA MET A 173 21.09 22.19 -39.67
C MET A 173 22.15 22.86 -40.56
N GLY A 174 22.75 22.09 -41.48
CA GLY A 174 23.62 22.62 -42.53
C GLY A 174 22.91 23.66 -43.43
N PRO A 175 23.67 24.53 -44.14
CA PRO A 175 23.18 25.80 -44.66
C PRO A 175 22.33 25.59 -45.92
N GLN A 176 21.01 25.66 -45.77
CA GLN A 176 20.09 25.92 -46.89
C GLN A 176 19.21 27.11 -46.54
N PHE A 177 19.79 28.31 -46.51
CA PHE A 177 19.03 29.55 -46.58
C PHE A 177 19.84 30.57 -47.38
N GLU A 178 19.78 30.46 -48.71
CA GLU A 178 20.02 31.59 -49.60
C GLU A 178 18.87 32.58 -49.38
N VAL A 179 19.17 33.73 -48.79
CA VAL A 179 18.23 34.86 -48.76
C VAL A 179 18.69 35.86 -49.82
N SER A 180 18.00 35.80 -50.96
CA SER A 180 17.99 36.80 -52.01
C SER A 180 17.77 38.19 -51.43
N GLN A 181 18.73 39.09 -51.66
CA GLN A 181 18.55 40.53 -51.50
C GLN A 181 17.73 41.04 -52.69
N MET A 182 16.54 41.57 -52.42
CA MET A 182 15.85 42.51 -53.32
C MET A 182 15.51 43.78 -52.53
N ASN A 183 16.29 44.82 -52.86
CA ASN A 183 15.93 46.22 -53.06
C ASN A 183 14.69 46.78 -52.33
N LEU A 184 14.91 47.81 -51.53
CA LEU A 184 14.07 49.00 -51.57
C LEU A 184 14.97 50.25 -51.40
N GLU A 185 15.13 50.98 -52.51
CA GLU A 185 15.65 52.34 -52.55
C GLU A 185 14.59 53.32 -52.02
N LEU A 186 15.03 54.29 -51.21
CA LEU A 186 14.57 55.68 -51.21
C LEU A 186 15.74 56.57 -50.78
#